data_AF-A0A254UT11-F1
#
_entry.id   AF-A0A254UT11-F1
#
_cell.length_a   1.000
_cell.length_b   1.000
_cell.length_c   1.000
_cell.angle_alpha   90.00
_cell.angle_beta   90.00
_cell.angle_gamma   90.00
#
_symmetry.space_group_name_H-M   'P 1'
#
loop_
_entity.id
_entity.type
_entity.pdbx_description
1 polymer ?
#
loop_
_entity_poly.entity_id
_entity_poly.type
_entity_poly.pdbx_seq_one_letter_code
_entity_poly.pdbx_strand_id
1 'polypeptide(L)'
;MNFNELELSASEIVEATGRTARWVQHMAAKGYFERRRRGHYSTVSVLGGLSRFYDEQTKAKEVPSTRQRIDEAKAREVEIRIAQRQRELIPQVEALDAMGLVVEAATAELTKFHMKFRDPVRSLIRAEALASIERINAALRKAKASIETGDKIEGRL
;
A
#
# COMPACT_ATOMS: atom_id res chain seq x y z
N MET A 1 -10.11 28.93 43.86
CA MET A 1 -11.52 28.84 43.41
C MET A 1 -11.79 27.40 43.02
N ASN A 2 -12.84 26.80 43.58
CA ASN A 2 -13.24 25.43 43.25
C ASN A 2 -14.12 25.45 41.99
N PHE A 3 -13.57 25.08 40.83
CA PHE A 3 -14.29 25.14 39.56
C PHE A 3 -15.52 24.20 39.50
N ASN A 4 -15.61 23.23 40.42
CA ASN A 4 -16.75 22.31 40.51
C ASN A 4 -18.04 23.00 40.96
N GLU A 5 -17.96 24.14 41.64
CA GLU A 5 -19.12 24.91 42.11
C GLU A 5 -19.54 26.01 41.13
N LEU A 6 -18.73 26.25 40.09
CA LEU A 6 -19.04 27.25 39.06
C LEU A 6 -20.02 26.68 38.03
N GLU A 7 -20.99 27.52 37.70
CA GLU A 7 -22.00 27.24 36.69
C GLU A 7 -21.91 28.24 35.55
N LEU A 8 -22.19 27.79 34.33
CA LEU A 8 -22.35 28.61 33.15
C LEU A 8 -23.79 28.54 32.66
N SER A 9 -24.36 29.70 32.37
CA SER A 9 -25.63 29.82 31.67
C SER A 9 -25.50 29.39 30.20
N ALA A 10 -26.61 28.99 29.60
CA ALA A 10 -26.66 28.65 28.18
C ALA A 10 -26.17 29.80 27.28
N SER A 11 -26.45 31.05 27.66
CA SER A 11 -26.00 32.26 26.96
C SER A 11 -24.48 32.43 27.00
N GLU A 12 -23.86 32.24 28.16
CA GLU A 12 -22.40 32.35 28.31
C GLU A 12 -21.68 31.27 27.50
N ILE A 13 -22.23 30.05 27.43
CA ILE A 13 -21.68 28.98 26.60
C ILE A 13 -21.82 29.32 25.12
N VAL A 14 -22.97 29.86 24.70
CA VAL A 14 -23.20 30.30 23.32
C VAL A 14 -22.19 31.37 22.91
N GLU A 15 -21.97 32.37 23.77
CA GLU A 15 -21.00 33.43 23.55
C GLU A 15 -19.57 32.90 23.49
N ALA A 16 -19.17 32.04 24.44
CA ALA A 16 -17.83 31.48 24.51
C ALA A 16 -17.52 30.51 23.35
N THR A 17 -18.51 29.79 22.83
CA THR A 17 -18.32 28.78 21.78
C THR A 17 -18.67 29.27 20.38
N GLY A 18 -19.35 30.41 20.26
CA GLY A 18 -19.90 30.91 18.99
C GLY A 18 -20.98 30.00 18.39
N ARG A 19 -21.62 29.13 19.19
CA ARG A 19 -22.61 28.14 18.74
C ARG A 19 -24.03 28.57 19.10
N THR A 20 -25.04 27.90 18.54
CA THR A 20 -26.44 28.20 18.84
C THR A 20 -26.88 27.61 20.18
N ALA A 21 -27.89 28.21 20.82
CA ALA A 21 -28.48 27.66 22.05
C ALA A 21 -29.02 26.23 21.85
N ARG A 22 -29.52 25.91 20.65
CA ARG A 22 -29.95 24.57 20.26
C ARG A 22 -28.79 23.58 20.27
N TRP A 23 -27.60 24.01 19.84
CA TRP A 23 -26.40 23.18 19.90
C TRP A 23 -26.00 22.88 21.35
N VAL A 24 -26.05 23.86 22.25
CA VAL A 24 -25.77 23.65 23.69
C VAL A 24 -26.75 22.64 24.30
N GLN A 25 -28.04 22.76 23.97
CA GLN A 25 -29.05 21.81 24.43
C GLN A 25 -28.82 20.40 23.88
N HIS A 26 -28.38 20.28 22.63
CA HIS A 26 -28.03 19.00 22.00
C HIS A 26 -26.82 18.35 22.65
N MET A 27 -25.78 19.13 22.96
CA MET A 27 -24.59 18.64 23.68
C MET A 27 -24.93 18.13 25.08
N ALA A 28 -25.83 18.83 25.78
CA ALA A 28 -26.35 18.37 27.07
C ALA A 28 -27.19 17.08 26.94
N ALA A 29 -28.04 16.99 25.92
CA ALA A 29 -28.83 15.78 25.66
C ALA A 29 -27.96 14.56 25.32
N LYS A 30 -26.81 14.80 24.68
CA LYS A 30 -25.79 13.78 24.40
C LYS A 30 -24.88 13.46 25.60
N GLY A 31 -25.10 14.10 26.76
CA GLY A 31 -24.34 13.85 27.98
C GLY A 31 -22.95 14.49 28.04
N TYR A 32 -22.61 15.41 27.13
CA TYR A 32 -21.35 16.15 27.23
C TYR A 32 -21.41 17.25 28.30
N PHE A 33 -22.58 17.84 28.53
CA PHE A 33 -22.78 18.91 29.52
C PHE A 33 -23.73 18.47 30.62
N GLU A 34 -23.32 18.62 31.88
CA GLU A 34 -24.14 18.31 33.05
C GLU A 34 -25.03 19.51 33.41
N ARG A 35 -26.35 19.30 33.40
CA ARG A 35 -27.33 20.31 33.80
C ARG A 35 -27.47 20.34 35.31
N ARG A 36 -27.23 21.51 35.91
CA ARG A 36 -27.43 21.73 37.35
C ARG A 36 -28.81 22.31 37.66
N ARG A 37 -29.21 23.35 36.92
CA ARG A 37 -30.54 23.97 36.99
C ARG A 37 -31.01 24.35 35.59
N ARG A 38 -32.27 24.76 35.45
CA ARG A 38 -32.83 25.15 34.14
C ARG A 38 -31.95 26.24 33.51
N GLY A 39 -31.41 25.96 32.33
CA GLY A 39 -30.57 26.88 31.58
C GLY A 39 -29.13 27.06 32.09
N HIS A 40 -28.69 26.30 33.11
CA HIS A 40 -27.32 26.38 33.65
C HIS A 40 -26.65 25.01 33.73
N TYR A 41 -25.34 25.00 33.49
CA TYR A 41 -24.51 23.82 33.33
C TYR A 41 -23.26 23.92 34.20
N SER A 42 -22.72 22.78 34.64
CA SER A 42 -21.44 22.79 35.36
C SER A 42 -20.31 23.22 34.43
N THR A 43 -19.51 24.21 34.85
CA THR A 43 -18.35 24.71 34.08
C THR A 43 -17.35 23.60 33.74
N VAL A 44 -17.06 22.71 34.70
CA VAL A 44 -16.15 21.58 34.51
C VAL A 44 -16.68 20.59 33.47
N SER A 45 -17.98 20.30 33.52
CA SER A 45 -18.62 19.43 32.52
C SER A 45 -18.56 20.04 31.11
N VAL A 46 -18.74 21.36 30.99
CA VAL A 46 -18.70 22.06 29.71
C VAL A 46 -17.31 22.02 29.11
N LEU A 47 -16.27 22.34 29.89
CA LEU A 47 -14.89 22.31 29.41
C LEU A 47 -14.44 20.89 29.02
N GLY A 48 -14.72 19.88 29.86
CA GLY A 48 -14.40 18.49 29.56
C GLY A 48 -15.19 17.95 28.36
N GLY A 49 -16.48 18.30 28.26
CA GLY A 49 -17.34 17.94 27.15
C GLY A 49 -16.91 18.55 25.82
N LEU A 50 -16.45 19.82 25.84
CA LEU A 50 -15.87 20.48 24.67
C LEU A 50 -14.60 19.78 24.19
N SER A 51 -13.68 19.49 25.11
CA SER A 51 -12.45 18.75 24.78
C SER A 51 -12.76 17.39 24.15
N ARG A 52 -13.66 16.62 24.77
CA ARG A 52 -14.08 15.31 24.21
C ARG A 52 -14.70 15.44 22.82
N PHE A 53 -15.57 16.43 22.62
CA PHE A 53 -16.22 16.67 21.33
C PHE A 53 -15.23 17.02 20.21
N TYR A 54 -14.19 17.80 20.50
CA TYR A 54 -13.16 18.14 19.52
C TYR A 54 -12.19 16.98 19.27
N ASP A 55 -11.84 16.21 20.30
CA ASP A 55 -11.03 15.00 20.14
C ASP A 55 -11.74 13.96 19.26
N GLU A 56 -13.05 13.76 19.47
CA GLU A 56 -13.84 12.83 18.66
C GLU A 56 -13.95 13.29 17.20
N GLN A 57 -14.14 14.59 16.94
CA GLN A 57 -14.13 15.11 15.57
C GLN A 57 -12.77 14.96 14.89
N THR A 58 -11.68 15.07 15.64
CA THR A 58 -10.32 14.91 15.12
C THR A 58 -10.08 13.45 14.76
N LYS A 59 -10.43 12.52 15.67
CA LYS A 59 -10.39 11.07 15.40
C LYS A 59 -11.25 10.66 14.21
N ALA A 60 -12.44 11.26 14.05
CA ALA A 60 -13.31 10.98 12.91
C ALA A 60 -12.72 11.44 11.56
N LYS A 61 -11.85 12.47 11.56
CA LYS A 61 -11.13 12.94 10.36
C LYS A 61 -9.87 12.12 10.06
N GLU A 62 -9.26 11.52 11.07
CA GLU A 62 -8.05 10.69 10.93
C GLU A 62 -8.34 9.32 10.30
N VAL A 63 -9.58 8.81 10.38
CA VAL A 63 -9.96 7.59 9.68
C VAL A 63 -10.13 7.93 8.19
N PRO A 64 -9.29 7.40 7.28
CA PRO A 64 -9.44 7.66 5.86
C PRO A 64 -10.81 7.19 5.42
N SER A 65 -11.62 8.12 4.93
CA SER A 65 -12.95 7.79 4.41
C SER A 65 -12.81 6.76 3.28
N THR A 66 -13.81 5.89 3.10
CA THR A 66 -13.84 4.94 1.98
C THR A 66 -13.54 5.60 0.63
N ARG A 67 -13.94 6.87 0.48
CA ARG A 67 -13.67 7.70 -0.69
C ARG A 67 -12.17 8.00 -0.90
N GLN A 68 -11.44 8.38 0.15
CA GLN A 68 -9.99 8.59 0.07
C GLN A 68 -9.24 7.32 -0.32
N ARG A 69 -9.67 6.15 0.21
CA ARG A 69 -9.06 4.86 -0.17
C ARG A 69 -9.28 4.51 -1.64
N ILE A 70 -10.45 4.84 -2.19
CA ILE A 70 -10.76 4.65 -3.61
C ILE A 70 -9.92 5.58 -4.47
N ASP A 71 -9.77 6.85 -4.08
CA ASP A 71 -8.99 7.82 -4.83
C ASP A 71 -7.49 7.46 -4.82
N GLU A 72 -6.95 6.99 -3.70
CA GLU A 72 -5.58 6.45 -3.62
C GLU A 72 -5.38 5.20 -4.49
N ALA A 73 -6.37 4.29 -4.53
CA ALA A 73 -6.29 3.10 -5.38
C ALA A 73 -6.27 3.46 -6.87
N LYS A 74 -7.09 4.45 -7.28
CA LYS A 74 -7.11 4.98 -8.65
C LYS A 74 -5.80 5.69 -9.01
N ALA A 75 -5.23 6.46 -8.07
CA ALA A 75 -3.94 7.12 -8.29
C ALA A 75 -2.83 6.09 -8.58
N ARG A 76 -2.76 5.02 -7.77
CA ARG A 76 -1.81 3.91 -8.00
C ARG A 76 -2.02 3.22 -9.35
N GLU A 77 -3.26 2.99 -9.77
CA GLU A 77 -3.55 2.40 -11.08
C GLU A 77 -3.03 3.29 -12.23
N VAL A 78 -3.22 4.61 -12.12
CA VAL A 78 -2.75 5.58 -13.12
C VAL A 78 -1.22 5.60 -13.17
N GLU A 79 -0.54 5.58 -12.02
CA GLU A 79 0.93 5.50 -11.95
C GLU A 79 1.47 4.25 -12.65
N ILE A 80 0.89 3.07 -12.37
CA ILE A 80 1.27 1.81 -13.04
C ILE A 80 1.08 1.92 -14.56
N ARG A 81 -0.04 2.51 -15.02
CA ARG A 81 -0.32 2.68 -16.45
C ARG A 81 0.65 3.66 -17.12
N ILE A 82 1.07 4.72 -16.42
CA ILE A 82 2.07 5.67 -16.92
C ILE A 82 3.43 4.98 -17.05
N ALA A 83 3.87 4.24 -16.03
CA ALA A 83 5.14 3.52 -16.04
C ALA A 83 5.20 2.44 -17.14
N GLN A 84 4.10 1.72 -17.39
CA GLN A 84 3.97 0.80 -18.53
C GLN A 84 4.11 1.54 -19.87
N ARG A 85 3.46 2.69 -20.04
CA ARG A 85 3.58 3.49 -21.29
C ARG A 85 5.00 4.02 -21.51
N GLN A 86 5.72 4.33 -20.44
CA GLN A 86 7.11 4.77 -20.49
C GLN A 86 8.11 3.62 -20.70
N ARG A 87 7.62 2.38 -20.83
CA ARG A 87 8.42 1.14 -20.94
C ARG A 87 9.34 0.89 -19.75
N GLU A 88 9.06 1.52 -18.61
CA GLU A 88 9.75 1.24 -17.35
C GLU A 88 9.28 -0.09 -16.74
N LEU A 89 8.09 -0.55 -17.13
CA LEU A 89 7.50 -1.83 -16.75
C LEU A 89 7.02 -2.58 -17.98
N ILE A 90 7.31 -3.88 -18.06
CA ILE A 90 6.75 -4.80 -19.05
C ILE A 90 5.86 -5.85 -18.37
N PRO A 91 4.83 -6.38 -19.04
CA PRO A 91 4.07 -7.52 -18.54
C PRO A 91 4.98 -8.72 -18.28
N GLN A 92 4.73 -9.45 -17.17
CA GLN A 92 5.53 -10.64 -16.84
C GLN A 92 5.49 -11.69 -17.95
N VAL A 93 4.36 -11.87 -18.61
CA VAL A 93 4.22 -12.79 -19.76
C VAL A 93 5.24 -12.46 -20.85
N GLU A 94 5.34 -11.18 -21.23
CA GLU A 94 6.28 -10.72 -22.25
C GLU A 94 7.74 -10.91 -21.82
N ALA A 95 8.06 -10.66 -20.54
CA ALA A 95 9.39 -10.91 -19.99
C ALA A 95 9.76 -12.40 -20.04
N LEU A 96 8.84 -13.28 -19.65
CA LEU A 96 9.03 -14.73 -19.66
C LEU A 96 9.24 -15.28 -21.07
N ASP A 97 8.49 -14.75 -22.05
CA ASP A 97 8.60 -15.13 -23.46
C ASP A 97 9.93 -14.66 -24.06
N ALA A 98 10.33 -13.40 -23.80
CA ALA A 98 11.60 -12.87 -24.27
C ALA A 98 12.80 -13.67 -23.74
N MET A 99 12.78 -14.05 -22.46
CA MET A 99 13.82 -14.88 -21.87
C MET A 99 13.85 -16.29 -22.48
N GLY A 100 12.67 -16.89 -22.72
CA GLY A 100 12.56 -18.18 -23.40
C GLY A 100 13.19 -18.16 -24.78
N LEU A 101 12.87 -17.14 -25.58
CA LEU A 101 13.37 -16.98 -26.94
C LEU A 101 14.91 -16.90 -26.99
N VAL A 102 15.53 -16.17 -26.05
CA VAL A 102 17.00 -16.07 -25.98
C VAL A 102 17.64 -17.42 -25.62
N VAL A 103 17.08 -18.13 -24.64
CA VAL A 103 17.61 -19.44 -24.20
C VAL A 103 17.43 -20.49 -25.27
N GLU A 104 16.30 -20.49 -25.98
CA GLU A 104 16.04 -21.39 -27.11
C GLU A 104 17.05 -21.17 -28.24
N ALA A 105 17.32 -19.91 -28.61
CA ALA A 105 18.33 -19.58 -29.60
C ALA A 105 19.74 -20.07 -29.18
N ALA A 106 20.13 -19.83 -27.93
CA ALA A 106 21.42 -20.30 -27.40
C ALA A 106 21.52 -21.83 -27.38
N THR A 107 20.45 -22.52 -26.98
CA THR A 107 20.38 -23.97 -26.94
C THR A 107 20.47 -24.58 -28.33
N ALA A 108 19.82 -23.98 -29.32
CA ALA A 108 19.87 -24.42 -30.71
C ALA A 108 21.29 -24.35 -31.30
N GLU A 109 22.03 -23.27 -31.00
CA GLU A 109 23.42 -23.10 -31.40
C GLU A 109 24.36 -24.11 -30.72
N LEU A 110 24.24 -24.27 -29.40
CA LEU A 110 25.04 -25.24 -28.63
C LEU A 110 24.82 -26.68 -29.09
N THR A 111 23.57 -27.02 -29.43
CA THR A 111 23.22 -28.36 -29.92
C THR A 111 23.94 -28.69 -31.22
N LYS A 112 24.14 -27.72 -32.11
CA LYS A 112 24.79 -27.92 -33.42
C LYS A 112 26.31 -27.76 -33.36
N PHE A 113 26.84 -27.13 -32.32
CA PHE A 113 28.26 -26.78 -32.20
C PHE A 113 29.21 -27.97 -32.42
N HIS A 114 28.88 -29.13 -31.86
CA HIS A 114 29.68 -30.35 -31.96
C HIS A 114 29.84 -30.88 -33.41
N MET A 115 28.93 -30.52 -34.33
CA MET A 115 28.94 -31.02 -35.71
C MET A 115 30.15 -30.55 -36.52
N LYS A 116 30.86 -29.51 -36.06
CA LYS A 116 32.06 -28.97 -36.69
C LYS A 116 33.30 -29.86 -36.47
N PHE A 117 33.22 -30.84 -35.58
CA PHE A 117 34.35 -31.65 -35.14
C PHE A 117 34.17 -33.12 -35.56
N ARG A 118 35.29 -33.85 -35.64
CA ARG A 118 35.32 -35.30 -35.88
C ARG A 118 35.48 -36.07 -34.57
N ASP A 119 35.21 -37.37 -34.60
CA ASP A 119 35.46 -38.23 -33.45
C ASP A 119 36.97 -38.37 -33.17
N PRO A 120 37.39 -38.54 -31.90
CA PRO A 120 36.56 -38.65 -30.68
C PRO A 120 36.13 -37.30 -30.07
N VAL A 121 36.74 -36.19 -30.50
CA VAL A 121 36.53 -34.84 -29.95
C VAL A 121 35.06 -34.40 -30.02
N ARG A 122 34.38 -34.74 -31.11
CA ARG A 122 32.93 -34.49 -31.29
C ARG A 122 32.08 -35.02 -30.14
N SER A 123 32.36 -36.23 -29.66
CA SER A 123 31.58 -36.84 -28.57
C SER A 123 31.77 -36.11 -27.25
N LEU A 124 32.99 -35.69 -26.95
CA LEU A 124 33.32 -34.92 -25.74
C LEU A 124 32.63 -33.54 -25.76
N ILE A 125 32.72 -32.83 -26.88
CA ILE A 125 32.07 -31.52 -27.05
C ILE A 125 30.55 -31.65 -26.97
N ARG A 126 29.96 -32.72 -27.55
CA ARG A 126 28.52 -32.97 -27.44
C ARG A 126 28.09 -33.16 -25.99
N ALA A 127 28.85 -33.93 -25.21
CA ALA A 127 28.55 -34.16 -23.80
C ALA A 127 28.60 -32.85 -23.00
N GLU A 128 29.64 -32.04 -23.17
CA GLU A 128 29.77 -30.74 -22.48
C GLU A 128 28.69 -29.72 -22.92
N ALA A 129 28.33 -29.72 -24.21
CA ALA A 129 27.26 -28.87 -24.73
C ALA A 129 25.90 -29.21 -24.09
N LEU A 130 25.58 -30.51 -23.97
CA LEU A 130 24.35 -30.96 -23.30
C LEU A 130 24.35 -30.59 -21.81
N ALA A 131 25.48 -30.76 -21.12
CA ALA A 131 25.60 -30.36 -19.72
C ALA A 131 25.44 -28.83 -19.54
N SER A 132 25.95 -28.05 -20.48
CA SER A 132 25.80 -26.59 -20.50
C SER A 132 24.36 -26.16 -20.76
N ILE A 133 23.66 -26.81 -21.69
CA ILE A 133 22.22 -26.59 -21.95
C ILE A 133 21.40 -26.84 -20.68
N GLU A 134 21.67 -27.92 -19.94
CA GLU A 134 20.94 -28.21 -18.70
C GLU A 134 21.19 -27.12 -17.62
N ARG A 135 22.44 -26.64 -17.49
CA ARG A 135 22.76 -25.52 -16.59
C ARG A 135 22.02 -24.24 -16.96
N ILE A 136 21.95 -23.91 -18.25
CA ILE A 136 21.22 -22.75 -18.76
C ILE A 136 19.72 -22.89 -18.47
N ASN A 137 19.13 -24.06 -18.74
CA ASN A 137 17.72 -24.32 -18.46
C ASN A 137 17.39 -24.26 -16.97
N ALA A 138 18.29 -24.75 -16.10
CA ALA A 138 18.15 -24.62 -14.67
C ALA A 138 18.18 -23.16 -14.21
N ALA A 139 19.06 -22.34 -14.78
CA ALA A 139 19.10 -20.89 -14.52
C ALA A 139 17.83 -20.19 -15.01
N LEU A 140 17.32 -20.55 -16.19
CA LEU A 140 16.05 -20.02 -16.71
C LEU A 140 14.90 -20.34 -15.77
N ARG A 141 14.77 -21.58 -15.29
CA ARG A 141 13.73 -21.98 -14.32
C ARG A 141 13.79 -21.14 -13.03
N LYS A 142 14.99 -20.90 -12.50
CA LYS A 142 15.18 -20.04 -11.32
C LYS A 142 14.76 -18.58 -11.59
N ALA A 143 15.15 -18.04 -12.73
CA ALA A 143 14.79 -16.68 -13.10
C ALA A 143 13.27 -16.51 -13.33
N LYS A 144 12.61 -17.50 -13.96
CA LYS A 144 11.15 -17.50 -14.10
C LYS A 144 10.45 -17.52 -12.74
N ALA A 145 10.88 -18.38 -11.83
CA ALA A 145 10.32 -18.44 -10.47
C ALA A 145 10.49 -17.11 -9.71
N SER A 146 11.64 -16.46 -9.84
CA SER A 146 11.90 -15.15 -9.22
C SER A 146 11.00 -14.03 -9.79
N ILE A 147 10.66 -14.07 -11.09
CA ILE A 147 9.70 -13.13 -11.67
C ILE A 147 8.29 -13.34 -11.09
N GLU A 148 7.90 -14.60 -10.86
CA GLU A 148 6.59 -14.94 -10.28
C GLU A 148 6.50 -14.57 -8.79
N THR A 149 7.56 -14.78 -8.01
CA THR A 149 7.55 -14.50 -6.56
C THR A 149 7.96 -13.07 -6.21
N GLY A 150 8.66 -12.37 -7.11
CA GLY A 150 9.25 -11.05 -6.86
C GLY A 150 10.51 -11.08 -6.00
N ASP A 151 11.04 -12.27 -5.70
CA ASP A 151 12.28 -12.42 -4.93
C ASP A 151 13.48 -11.94 -5.74
N LYS A 152 14.49 -11.38 -5.06
CA LYS A 152 15.75 -11.00 -5.72
C LYS A 152 16.42 -12.25 -6.32
N ILE A 153 16.88 -12.12 -7.57
CA ILE A 153 17.76 -13.11 -8.19
C ILE A 153 19.12 -13.05 -7.47
N GLU A 154 19.29 -13.85 -6.43
CA GLU A 154 20.60 -14.08 -5.84
C GLU A 154 21.36 -15.12 -6.66
N GLY A 155 22.30 -14.65 -7.49
CA GLY A 155 23.19 -15.53 -8.25
C GLY A 155 24.24 -14.76 -9.03
N ARG A 156 25.52 -14.96 -8.69
CA ARG A 156 26.63 -14.69 -9.61
C ARG A 156 26.46 -15.61 -10.82
N LEU A 157 26.46 -15.01 -12.01
CA LEU A 157 26.74 -15.71 -13.27
C LEU A 157 28.11 -16.39 -13.19
#